data_AF-A0A2C6KR24-F1
#
_entry.id   AF-A0A2C6KR24-F1
#
_cell.length_a   1.000
_cell.length_b   1.000
_cell.length_c   1.000
_cell.angle_alpha   90.00
_cell.angle_beta   90.00
_cell.angle_gamma   90.00
#
_symmetry.space_group_name_H-M   'P 1'
#
loop_
_entity.id
_entity.type
_entity.pdbx_description
1 polymer ?
#
loop_
_entity_poly.entity_id
_entity_poly.type
_entity_poly.pdbx_seq_one_letter_code
_entity_poly.pdbx_strand_id
1 'polypeptide(L)'
;MGDERQPSNPPVNWPGLYRWSMEYHDGTKPHGLSKEDRTFLQNAIKEAMSHQENPTKVFTSQLAILQRFIQGDTSLTPCNLLGALGIIQRLVDDHAEMARDFEKLGAIKVFLQLLSVCCSEAMAAHQDSSRLARGEGRGEIRQSHPDAANHMRRRTESEREEEKEEEEVVDSARGEKVVKMALSILSLVVANNPKVQEALYQENGLGLLMNILRESPPDSSLRVKALAALACQMRHHRPSEISFVNAGGLAVLVHAMQSHNIK
;
A
#
# COMPACT_ATOMS: atom_id res chain seq x y z
N MET A 1 -27.45 14.04 -70.50
CA MET A 1 -26.66 13.88 -69.25
C MET A 1 -27.48 14.52 -68.16
N GLY A 2 -28.02 13.68 -67.26
CA GLY A 2 -28.91 14.12 -66.19
C GLY A 2 -28.16 14.59 -64.97
N ASP A 3 -28.85 15.36 -64.13
CA ASP A 3 -28.55 15.48 -62.70
C ASP A 3 -29.82 15.95 -61.97
N GLU A 4 -30.78 15.02 -61.79
CA GLU A 4 -31.86 15.17 -60.80
C GLU A 4 -31.23 14.95 -59.42
N ARG A 5 -30.75 16.03 -58.79
CA ARG A 5 -30.39 15.97 -57.37
C ARG A 5 -31.65 16.14 -56.53
N GLN A 6 -32.01 15.05 -55.84
CA GLN A 6 -33.05 14.99 -54.83
C GLN A 6 -32.94 16.16 -53.84
N PRO A 7 -34.06 16.70 -53.33
CA PRO A 7 -34.02 17.69 -52.26
C PRO A 7 -33.43 17.04 -51.02
N SER A 8 -32.22 17.46 -50.65
CA SER A 8 -31.59 17.09 -49.38
C SER A 8 -32.55 17.45 -48.25
N ASN A 9 -32.99 16.45 -47.49
CA ASN A 9 -33.82 16.66 -46.30
C ASN A 9 -33.21 17.80 -45.47
N PRO A 10 -34.01 18.82 -45.09
CA PRO A 10 -33.47 19.94 -44.34
C PRO A 10 -32.85 19.42 -43.03
N PRO A 11 -31.69 19.98 -42.63
CA PRO A 11 -31.01 19.54 -41.41
C PRO A 11 -31.95 19.67 -40.22
N VAL A 12 -32.02 18.61 -39.42
CA VAL A 12 -32.89 18.53 -38.24
C VAL A 12 -32.64 19.73 -37.34
N ASN A 13 -33.69 20.50 -37.06
CA ASN A 13 -33.63 21.70 -36.22
C ASN A 13 -33.54 21.30 -34.74
N TRP A 14 -32.37 20.84 -34.31
CA TRP A 14 -32.07 20.48 -32.93
C TRP A 14 -32.42 21.59 -31.91
N PRO A 15 -32.16 22.88 -32.18
CA PRO A 15 -32.58 23.96 -31.26
C PRO A 15 -34.11 24.10 -31.14
N GLY A 16 -34.86 23.84 -32.21
CA GLY A 16 -36.32 23.81 -32.18
C GLY A 16 -36.85 22.63 -31.39
N LEU A 17 -36.28 21.45 -31.61
CA LEU A 17 -36.63 20.22 -30.90
C LEU A 17 -36.32 20.33 -29.39
N TYR A 18 -35.20 20.95 -29.02
CA TYR A 18 -34.84 21.21 -27.63
C TYR A 18 -35.81 22.18 -26.95
N ARG A 19 -36.19 23.27 -27.61
CA ARG A 19 -37.21 24.20 -27.09
C ARG A 19 -38.56 23.52 -26.89
N TRP A 20 -39.00 22.73 -27.88
CA TRP A 20 -40.21 21.92 -27.76
C TRP A 20 -40.11 20.92 -26.61
N SER A 21 -38.97 20.24 -26.46
CA SER A 21 -38.72 19.31 -25.36
C SER A 21 -38.72 19.98 -23.99
N MET A 22 -38.29 21.24 -23.87
CA MET A 22 -38.34 22.01 -22.62
C MET A 22 -39.76 22.48 -22.31
N GLU A 23 -40.53 22.86 -23.33
CA GLU A 23 -41.92 23.32 -23.22
C GLU A 23 -42.90 22.19 -22.86
N TYR A 24 -42.62 20.99 -23.37
CA TYR A 24 -43.41 19.77 -23.14
C TYR A 24 -42.71 18.76 -22.21
N HIS A 25 -41.67 19.17 -21.48
CA HIS A 25 -41.03 18.32 -20.49
C HIS A 25 -42.06 17.97 -19.42
N ASP A 26 -42.25 16.67 -19.19
CA ASP A 26 -43.22 16.08 -18.28
C ASP A 26 -43.17 16.74 -16.89
N GLY A 27 -44.12 17.66 -16.65
CA GLY A 27 -45.01 17.73 -15.48
C GLY A 27 -44.42 17.93 -14.09
N THR A 28 -43.17 17.57 -13.86
CA THR A 28 -42.48 17.64 -12.59
C THR A 28 -41.70 18.94 -12.53
N LYS A 29 -42.44 20.05 -12.35
CA LYS A 29 -41.83 21.26 -11.78
C LYS A 29 -41.08 20.81 -10.53
N PRO A 30 -39.77 21.09 -10.35
CA PRO A 30 -39.05 20.70 -9.15
C PRO A 30 -39.72 21.38 -7.96
N HIS A 31 -40.61 20.66 -7.28
CA HIS A 31 -41.18 21.12 -6.03
C HIS A 31 -40.07 21.00 -5.00
N GLY A 32 -39.69 22.13 -4.41
CA GLY A 32 -38.81 22.10 -3.25
C GLY A 32 -39.47 21.22 -2.19
N LEU A 33 -38.75 20.19 -1.73
CA LEU A 33 -39.23 19.31 -0.65
C LEU A 33 -39.75 20.15 0.52
N SER A 34 -40.93 19.80 1.04
CA SER A 34 -41.46 20.38 2.28
C SER A 34 -40.46 20.16 3.42
N LYS A 35 -40.56 20.95 4.50
CA LYS A 35 -39.63 20.78 5.63
C LYS A 35 -39.78 19.39 6.24
N GLU A 36 -41.03 18.91 6.29
CA GLU A 36 -41.43 17.60 6.79
C GLU A 36 -40.83 16.49 5.91
N ASP A 37 -40.97 16.56 4.58
CA ASP A 37 -40.41 15.58 3.65
C ASP A 37 -38.88 15.57 3.66
N ARG A 38 -38.25 16.75 3.83
CA ARG A 38 -36.80 16.84 4.03
C ARG A 38 -36.37 16.10 5.29
N THR A 39 -37.07 16.30 6.40
CA THR A 39 -36.74 15.61 7.66
C THR A 39 -37.01 14.11 7.58
N PHE A 40 -38.10 13.70 6.94
CA PHE A 40 -38.41 12.29 6.70
C PHE A 40 -37.32 11.61 5.87
N LEU A 41 -36.97 12.20 4.72
CA LEU A 41 -35.90 11.67 3.85
C LEU A 41 -34.55 11.67 4.56
N GLN A 42 -34.22 12.73 5.28
CA GLN A 42 -32.96 12.81 6.02
C GLN A 42 -32.88 11.74 7.11
N ASN A 43 -33.99 11.43 7.78
CA ASN A 43 -34.05 10.36 8.78
C ASN A 43 -33.98 8.98 8.12
N ALA A 44 -34.70 8.74 7.02
CA ALA A 44 -34.66 7.49 6.27
C ALA A 44 -33.25 7.21 5.70
N ILE A 45 -32.58 8.25 5.17
CA ILE A 45 -31.19 8.15 4.71
C ILE A 45 -30.26 7.85 5.89
N LYS A 46 -30.40 8.55 7.03
CA LYS A 46 -29.60 8.29 8.23
C LYS A 46 -29.81 6.86 8.75
N GLU A 47 -31.04 6.37 8.77
CA GLU A 47 -31.37 5.02 9.23
C GLU A 47 -30.80 3.96 8.27
N ALA A 48 -30.96 4.14 6.96
CA ALA A 48 -30.37 3.28 5.95
C ALA A 48 -28.82 3.27 6.02
N MET A 49 -28.19 4.41 6.30
CA MET A 49 -26.73 4.52 6.43
C MET A 49 -26.20 4.22 7.84
N SER A 50 -27.07 4.04 8.85
CA SER A 50 -26.65 3.87 10.25
C SER A 50 -25.84 2.58 10.50
N HIS A 51 -26.08 1.56 9.67
CA HIS A 51 -25.38 0.27 9.71
C HIS A 51 -24.06 0.27 8.91
N GLN A 52 -23.78 1.34 8.16
CA GLN A 52 -22.53 1.45 7.42
C GLN A 52 -21.46 2.05 8.33
N GLU A 53 -20.50 1.22 8.74
CA GLU A 53 -19.34 1.70 9.47
C GLU A 53 -18.63 2.79 8.66
N ASN A 54 -18.36 3.92 9.29
CA ASN A 54 -17.71 5.04 8.61
C ASN A 54 -16.28 4.60 8.20
N PRO A 55 -15.94 4.64 6.89
CA PRO A 55 -14.65 4.13 6.39
C PRO A 55 -13.47 4.85 7.04
N THR A 56 -13.63 6.15 7.35
CA THR A 56 -12.61 6.94 8.06
C THR A 56 -12.34 6.39 9.45
N LYS A 57 -13.40 5.98 10.19
CA LYS A 57 -13.24 5.42 11.53
C LYS A 57 -12.51 4.09 11.47
N VAL A 58 -12.92 3.20 10.56
CA VAL A 58 -12.27 1.90 10.36
C VAL A 58 -10.80 2.10 10.01
N PHE A 59 -10.51 3.01 9.07
CA PHE A 59 -9.15 3.37 8.68
C PHE A 59 -8.33 3.85 9.90
N THR A 60 -8.84 4.79 10.69
CA THR A 60 -8.14 5.30 11.88
C THR A 60 -7.90 4.22 12.93
N SER A 61 -8.84 3.29 13.11
CA SER A 61 -8.68 2.14 14.00
C SER A 61 -7.56 1.22 13.53
N GLN A 62 -7.47 0.94 12.23
CA GLN A 62 -6.37 0.14 11.68
C GLN A 62 -5.03 0.87 11.77
N LEU A 63 -5.03 2.19 11.54
CA LEU A 63 -3.83 3.02 11.67
C LEU A 63 -3.28 3.02 13.10
N ALA A 64 -4.17 3.00 14.11
CA ALA A 64 -3.78 2.91 15.51
C ALA A 64 -3.07 1.57 15.85
N ILE A 65 -3.44 0.46 15.19
CA ILE A 65 -2.74 -0.82 15.34
C ILE A 65 -1.30 -0.69 14.84
N LEU A 66 -1.11 -0.08 13.67
CA LEU A 66 0.23 0.16 13.11
C LEU A 66 1.07 1.07 14.03
N GLN A 67 0.46 2.13 14.56
CA GLN A 67 1.14 3.05 15.49
C GLN A 67 1.56 2.36 16.80
N ARG A 68 0.70 1.52 17.38
CA ARG A 68 1.02 0.76 18.60
C ARG A 68 2.21 -0.16 18.38
N PHE A 69 2.28 -0.83 17.22
CA PHE A 69 3.43 -1.66 16.88
C PHE A 69 4.72 -0.82 16.76
N ILE A 70 4.66 0.33 16.06
CA ILE A 70 5.80 1.25 15.94
C ILE A 70 6.27 1.76 17.32
N GLN A 71 5.36 1.91 18.29
CA GLN A 71 5.67 2.30 19.66
C GLN A 71 6.28 1.17 20.52
N GLY A 72 6.44 -0.04 19.98
CA GLY A 72 7.06 -1.17 20.66
C GLY A 72 6.09 -2.04 21.46
N ASP A 73 4.80 -2.06 21.10
CA ASP A 73 3.83 -2.98 21.70
C ASP A 73 4.14 -4.44 21.31
N THR A 74 4.75 -5.19 22.23
CA THR A 74 5.17 -6.59 22.03
C THR A 74 4.00 -7.56 21.85
N SER A 75 2.75 -7.12 22.06
CA SER A 75 1.58 -7.98 21.81
C SER A 75 1.21 -8.08 20.34
N LEU A 76 1.75 -7.20 19.50
CA LEU A 76 1.43 -7.11 18.09
C LEU A 76 2.47 -7.88 17.26
N THR A 77 1.98 -8.83 16.47
CA THR A 77 2.80 -9.61 15.54
C THR A 77 2.67 -9.05 14.12
N PRO A 78 3.60 -9.38 13.20
CA PRO A 78 3.46 -9.12 11.78
C PRO A 78 2.12 -9.59 11.17
N CYS A 79 1.48 -10.63 11.73
CA CYS A 79 0.14 -11.05 11.30
C CYS A 79 -0.94 -9.99 11.58
N ASN A 80 -0.87 -9.31 12.73
CA ASN A 80 -1.80 -8.22 13.05
C ASN A 80 -1.61 -7.04 12.10
N LEU A 81 -0.36 -6.74 11.74
CA LEU A 81 -0.03 -5.69 10.77
C LEU A 81 -0.55 -6.02 9.38
N LEU A 82 -0.37 -7.26 8.91
CA LEU A 82 -0.90 -7.71 7.62
C LEU A 82 -2.44 -7.63 7.60
N GLY A 83 -3.10 -7.97 8.69
CA GLY A 83 -4.56 -7.80 8.83
C GLY A 83 -4.98 -6.33 8.72
N ALA A 84 -4.33 -5.45 9.47
CA ALA A 84 -4.61 -4.01 9.46
C ALA A 84 -4.34 -3.38 8.09
N LEU A 85 -3.20 -3.70 7.47
CA LEU A 85 -2.83 -3.25 6.12
C LEU A 85 -3.79 -3.81 5.06
N GLY A 86 -4.26 -5.05 5.19
CA GLY A 86 -5.26 -5.62 4.30
C GLY A 86 -6.59 -4.89 4.34
N ILE A 87 -7.03 -4.50 5.54
CA ILE A 87 -8.24 -3.68 5.69
C ILE A 87 -8.01 -2.28 5.10
N ILE A 88 -6.86 -1.65 5.38
CA ILE A 88 -6.51 -0.34 4.80
C ILE A 88 -6.49 -0.39 3.28
N GLN A 89 -5.85 -1.41 2.70
CA GLN A 89 -5.79 -1.58 1.25
C GLN A 89 -7.19 -1.67 0.65
N ARG A 90 -8.05 -2.53 1.21
CA ARG A 90 -9.44 -2.66 0.76
C ARG A 90 -10.21 -1.35 0.86
N LEU A 91 -10.03 -0.58 1.95
CA LEU A 91 -10.66 0.73 2.09
C LEU A 91 -10.17 1.73 1.04
N VAL A 92 -8.87 1.75 0.73
CA VAL A 92 -8.31 2.61 -0.31
C VAL A 92 -8.82 2.21 -1.70
N ASP A 93 -8.98 0.92 -1.96
CA ASP A 93 -9.49 0.38 -3.23
C ASP A 93 -11.00 0.68 -3.40
N ASP A 94 -11.80 0.48 -2.36
CA ASP A 94 -13.27 0.67 -2.39
C ASP A 94 -13.66 2.17 -2.34
N HIS A 95 -12.85 3.02 -1.68
CA HIS A 95 -13.15 4.42 -1.40
C HIS A 95 -12.01 5.35 -1.86
N ALA A 96 -12.13 5.92 -3.06
CA ALA A 96 -11.11 6.81 -3.63
C ALA A 96 -10.83 8.06 -2.77
N GLU A 97 -11.77 8.50 -1.93
CA GLU A 97 -11.56 9.55 -0.94
C GLU A 97 -10.52 9.18 0.12
N MET A 98 -10.36 7.90 0.47
CA MET A 98 -9.38 7.45 1.46
C MET A 98 -7.96 7.66 0.95
N ALA A 99 -7.71 7.44 -0.35
CA ALA A 99 -6.43 7.78 -0.97
C ALA A 99 -6.12 9.29 -0.90
N ARG A 100 -7.14 10.14 -1.10
CA ARG A 100 -6.97 11.61 -1.05
C ARG A 100 -6.78 12.14 0.36
N ASP A 101 -7.51 11.57 1.31
CA ASP A 101 -7.47 11.96 2.72
C ASP A 101 -6.38 11.24 3.51
N PHE A 102 -5.61 10.36 2.86
CA PHE A 102 -4.52 9.59 3.45
C PHE A 102 -3.57 10.46 4.27
N GLU A 103 -3.22 11.63 3.75
CA GLU A 103 -2.40 12.60 4.47
C GLU A 103 -3.14 13.29 5.63
N LYS A 104 -4.41 13.66 5.45
CA LYS A 104 -5.21 14.27 6.53
C LYS A 104 -5.38 13.34 7.72
N LEU A 105 -5.35 12.02 7.48
CA LEU A 105 -5.41 10.99 8.51
C LEU A 105 -4.03 10.73 9.16
N GLY A 106 -2.98 11.44 8.74
CA GLY A 106 -1.62 11.26 9.25
C GLY A 106 -0.98 9.93 8.86
N ALA A 107 -1.51 9.27 7.82
CA ALA A 107 -1.10 7.92 7.48
C ALA A 107 0.29 7.85 6.83
N ILE A 108 0.71 8.89 6.10
CA ILE A 108 2.03 8.93 5.45
C ILE A 108 3.15 8.72 6.45
N LYS A 109 3.16 9.49 7.53
CA LYS A 109 4.17 9.36 8.59
C LYS A 109 4.20 7.97 9.20
N VAL A 110 3.03 7.39 9.49
CA VAL A 110 2.92 6.04 10.05
C VAL A 110 3.46 5.00 9.09
N PHE A 111 3.15 5.10 7.80
CA PHE A 111 3.65 4.17 6.79
C PHE A 111 5.17 4.28 6.60
N LEU A 112 5.72 5.49 6.59
CA LEU A 112 7.18 5.68 6.48
C LEU A 112 7.91 5.14 7.73
N GLN A 113 7.37 5.35 8.92
CA GLN A 113 7.90 4.77 10.15
C GLN A 113 7.80 3.24 10.14
N LEU A 114 6.66 2.69 9.74
CA LEU A 114 6.47 1.24 9.59
C LEU A 114 7.50 0.64 8.63
N LEU A 115 7.70 1.26 7.47
CA LEU A 115 8.71 0.84 6.51
C LEU A 115 10.11 0.90 7.09
N SER A 116 10.45 1.94 7.86
CA SER A 116 11.78 2.05 8.48
C SER A 116 12.05 0.94 9.52
N VAL A 117 11.05 0.58 10.32
CA VAL A 117 11.15 -0.47 11.34
C VAL A 117 11.24 -1.85 10.68
N CYS A 118 10.25 -2.21 9.86
CA CYS A 118 10.14 -3.56 9.29
C CYS A 118 11.15 -3.84 8.17
N CYS A 119 11.72 -2.81 7.51
CA CYS A 119 12.73 -3.03 6.47
C CYS A 119 14.05 -3.53 7.05
N SER A 120 14.44 -3.12 8.26
CA SER A 120 15.69 -3.57 8.87
C SER A 120 15.67 -5.08 9.13
N GLU A 121 14.54 -5.58 9.61
CA GLU A 121 14.30 -7.01 9.87
C GLU A 121 14.18 -7.82 8.56
N ALA A 122 13.42 -7.32 7.60
CA ALA A 122 13.21 -8.00 6.32
C ALA A 122 14.51 -8.17 5.51
N MET A 123 15.47 -7.24 5.62
CA MET A 123 16.74 -7.33 4.91
C MET A 123 17.73 -8.29 5.58
N ALA A 124 17.66 -8.49 6.90
CA ALA A 124 18.55 -9.41 7.63
C ALA A 124 18.30 -10.88 7.24
N ALA A 125 17.03 -11.28 7.12
CA ALA A 125 16.70 -12.69 6.83
C ALA A 125 17.06 -13.16 5.41
N HIS A 126 17.15 -12.25 4.44
CA HIS A 126 17.68 -12.59 3.11
C HIS A 126 19.18 -12.89 3.15
N GLN A 127 19.94 -12.19 4.01
CA GLN A 127 21.38 -12.46 4.17
C GLN A 127 21.61 -13.82 4.82
N ASP A 128 20.85 -14.19 5.85
CA ASP A 128 21.01 -15.48 6.53
C ASP A 128 20.54 -16.67 5.68
N SER A 129 19.45 -16.53 4.92
CA SER A 129 19.02 -17.55 3.95
C SER A 129 20.08 -17.81 2.87
N SER A 130 20.78 -16.76 2.41
CA SER A 130 21.87 -16.89 1.43
C SER A 130 23.15 -17.52 2.02
N ARG A 131 23.41 -17.32 3.32
CA ARG A 131 24.53 -17.92 4.07
C ARG A 131 24.30 -19.40 4.35
N LEU A 132 23.08 -19.77 4.77
CA LEU A 132 22.69 -21.16 4.96
C LEU A 132 22.76 -21.94 3.64
N ALA A 133 22.29 -21.35 2.54
CA ALA A 133 22.39 -21.94 1.19
C ALA A 133 23.84 -22.09 0.68
N ARG A 134 24.78 -21.31 1.21
CA ARG A 134 26.23 -21.39 0.89
C ARG A 134 27.02 -22.35 1.80
N GLY A 135 26.39 -22.95 2.81
CA GLY A 135 26.99 -24.00 3.63
C GLY A 135 28.14 -23.53 4.54
N GLU A 136 28.22 -22.24 4.87
CA GLU A 136 29.35 -21.66 5.64
C GLU A 136 29.20 -21.78 7.18
N GLY A 137 28.33 -22.68 7.67
CA GLY A 137 27.93 -22.73 9.09
C GLY A 137 28.08 -24.07 9.82
N ARG A 138 28.78 -25.09 9.29
CA ARG A 138 29.02 -26.33 10.04
C ARG A 138 30.35 -26.31 10.77
N GLY A 139 30.33 -25.73 11.98
CA GLY A 139 31.37 -25.92 12.98
C GLY A 139 31.55 -27.40 13.32
N GLU A 140 32.81 -27.81 13.43
CA GLU A 140 33.28 -29.17 13.71
C GLU A 140 32.64 -29.75 14.98
N ILE A 141 31.95 -30.89 14.84
CA ILE A 141 31.43 -31.67 15.96
C ILE A 141 32.62 -32.35 16.66
N ARG A 142 33.11 -31.74 17.76
CA ARG A 142 33.99 -32.42 18.73
C ARG A 142 33.20 -33.49 19.47
N GLN A 143 33.50 -34.76 19.16
CA GLN A 143 33.03 -35.90 19.93
C GLN A 143 33.58 -35.84 21.36
N SER A 144 32.69 -35.70 22.34
CA SER A 144 32.97 -35.96 23.74
C SER A 144 31.79 -36.75 24.34
N HIS A 145 32.13 -37.82 25.07
CA HIS A 145 31.22 -38.82 25.64
C HIS A 145 30.11 -38.20 26.53
N PRO A 146 28.82 -38.52 26.33
CA PRO A 146 27.76 -37.98 27.18
C PRO A 146 27.15 -39.02 28.16
N ASP A 147 26.96 -38.58 29.41
CA ASP A 147 26.09 -39.22 30.40
C ASP A 147 24.59 -39.11 30.01
N ALA A 148 23.79 -40.12 30.39
CA ALA A 148 22.39 -40.26 29.98
C ALA A 148 21.46 -39.08 30.40
N ALA A 149 21.80 -38.36 31.48
CA ALA A 149 21.06 -37.16 31.90
C ALA A 149 21.27 -35.97 30.96
N ASN A 150 22.43 -35.88 30.29
CA ASN A 150 22.70 -34.87 29.26
C ASN A 150 21.95 -35.17 27.96
N HIS A 151 21.63 -36.42 27.66
CA HIS A 151 20.88 -36.79 26.46
C HIS A 151 19.42 -36.32 26.50
N MET A 152 18.77 -36.41 27.67
CA MET A 152 17.38 -35.95 27.82
C MET A 152 17.28 -34.42 27.79
N ARG A 153 18.21 -33.71 28.45
CA ARG A 153 18.28 -32.24 28.41
C ARG A 153 18.61 -31.70 27.02
N ARG A 154 19.61 -32.28 26.34
CA ARG A 154 19.95 -31.89 24.96
C ARG A 154 18.81 -32.10 23.98
N ARG A 155 18.00 -33.15 24.17
CA ARG A 155 16.85 -33.40 23.30
C ARG A 155 15.75 -32.35 23.49
N THR A 156 15.45 -31.97 24.74
CA THR A 156 14.48 -30.91 25.04
C THR A 156 14.96 -29.50 24.70
N GLU A 157 16.27 -29.25 24.74
CA GLU A 157 16.88 -27.97 24.33
C GLU A 157 16.90 -27.86 22.79
N SER A 158 17.31 -28.92 22.09
CA SER A 158 17.28 -28.99 20.62
C SER A 158 15.86 -28.82 20.06
N GLU A 159 14.86 -29.47 20.65
CA GLU A 159 13.46 -29.34 20.21
C GLU A 159 12.92 -27.90 20.43
N ARG A 160 13.32 -27.22 21.51
CA ARG A 160 12.94 -25.81 21.77
C ARG A 160 13.70 -24.82 20.89
N GLU A 161 14.96 -25.10 20.57
CA GLU A 161 15.75 -24.29 19.64
C GLU A 161 15.19 -24.42 18.22
N GLU A 162 14.83 -25.63 17.78
CA GLU A 162 14.18 -25.89 16.49
C GLU A 162 12.81 -25.18 16.39
N GLU A 163 11.94 -25.28 17.40
CA GLU A 163 10.65 -24.58 17.42
C GLU A 163 10.81 -23.05 17.36
N LYS A 164 11.82 -22.51 18.05
CA LYS A 164 12.11 -21.07 18.08
C LYS A 164 12.70 -20.57 16.76
N GLU A 165 13.58 -21.34 16.14
CA GLU A 165 14.11 -21.05 14.81
C GLU A 165 13.01 -21.09 13.74
N GLU A 166 12.10 -22.06 13.79
CA GLU A 166 10.94 -22.12 12.89
C GLU A 166 10.01 -20.91 13.05
N GLU A 167 9.72 -20.48 14.28
CA GLU A 167 8.90 -19.30 14.57
C GLU A 167 9.55 -18.01 14.05
N GLU A 168 10.86 -17.83 14.24
CA GLU A 168 11.63 -16.66 13.81
C GLU A 168 11.70 -16.55 12.27
N VAL A 169 11.92 -17.66 11.57
CA VAL A 169 11.93 -17.70 10.10
C VAL A 169 10.55 -17.34 9.52
N VAL A 170 9.48 -17.86 10.12
CA VAL A 170 8.11 -17.54 9.70
C VAL A 170 7.78 -16.07 9.95
N ASP A 171 8.22 -15.52 11.08
CA ASP A 171 7.96 -14.13 11.43
C ASP A 171 8.72 -13.16 10.52
N SER A 172 9.97 -13.46 10.17
CA SER A 172 10.70 -12.67 9.20
C SER A 172 10.08 -12.71 7.79
N ALA A 173 9.58 -13.86 7.35
CA ALA A 173 8.87 -13.96 6.06
C ALA A 173 7.58 -13.13 6.06
N ARG A 174 6.93 -12.98 7.22
CA ARG A 174 5.77 -12.07 7.40
C ARG A 174 6.21 -10.61 7.41
N GLY A 175 7.35 -10.28 8.03
CA GLY A 175 7.96 -8.94 7.99
C GLY A 175 8.18 -8.44 6.56
N GLU A 176 8.74 -9.26 5.66
CA GLU A 176 8.89 -8.88 4.25
C GLU A 176 7.52 -8.64 3.58
N LYS A 177 6.50 -9.45 3.89
CA LYS A 177 5.14 -9.24 3.37
C LYS A 177 4.55 -7.91 3.84
N VAL A 178 4.79 -7.52 5.10
CA VAL A 178 4.35 -6.22 5.65
C VAL A 178 4.94 -5.07 4.83
N VAL A 179 6.26 -5.08 4.62
CA VAL A 179 6.96 -4.04 3.83
C VAL A 179 6.41 -3.98 2.41
N LYS A 180 6.26 -5.14 1.75
CA LYS A 180 5.70 -5.22 0.39
C LYS A 180 4.28 -4.67 0.32
N MET A 181 3.43 -4.99 1.28
CA MET A 181 2.05 -4.52 1.31
C MET A 181 1.97 -3.02 1.54
N ALA A 182 2.77 -2.50 2.49
CA ALA A 182 2.87 -1.07 2.76
C ALA A 182 3.36 -0.28 1.54
N LEU A 183 4.39 -0.77 0.82
CA LEU A 183 4.86 -0.15 -0.44
C LEU A 183 3.79 -0.16 -1.53
N SER A 184 3.01 -1.23 -1.64
CA SER A 184 1.91 -1.32 -2.60
C SER A 184 0.81 -0.31 -2.32
N ILE A 185 0.40 -0.18 -1.06
CA ILE A 185 -0.59 0.82 -0.64
C ILE A 185 -0.04 2.22 -0.91
N LEU A 186 1.21 2.51 -0.52
CA LEU A 186 1.85 3.80 -0.79
C LEU A 186 1.88 4.12 -2.29
N SER A 187 2.26 3.16 -3.13
CA SER A 187 2.29 3.34 -4.59
C SER A 187 0.92 3.77 -5.12
N LEU A 188 -0.15 3.14 -4.63
CA LEU A 188 -1.52 3.45 -5.03
C LEU A 188 -1.98 4.82 -4.54
N VAL A 189 -1.77 5.15 -3.26
CA VAL A 189 -2.24 6.43 -2.70
C VAL A 189 -1.41 7.62 -3.15
N VAL A 190 -0.13 7.43 -3.49
CA VAL A 190 0.73 8.49 -4.02
C VAL A 190 0.44 8.73 -5.51
N ALA A 191 0.03 7.70 -6.26
CA ALA A 191 -0.26 7.82 -7.68
C ALA A 191 -1.34 8.88 -7.95
N ASN A 192 -0.98 9.91 -8.73
CA ASN A 192 -1.86 10.99 -9.14
C ASN A 192 -2.50 11.78 -7.97
N ASN A 193 -1.88 11.80 -6.79
CA ASN A 193 -2.33 12.56 -5.63
C ASN A 193 -1.27 13.59 -5.18
N PRO A 194 -1.27 14.82 -5.72
CA PRO A 194 -0.22 15.83 -5.45
C PRO A 194 -0.05 16.17 -3.97
N LYS A 195 -1.14 16.20 -3.19
CA LYS A 195 -1.07 16.46 -1.74
C LYS A 195 -0.35 15.35 -0.99
N VAL A 196 -0.57 14.10 -1.40
CA VAL A 196 0.06 12.92 -0.80
C VAL A 196 1.52 12.83 -1.25
N GLN A 197 1.82 13.15 -2.50
CA GLN A 197 3.20 13.28 -3.01
C GLN A 197 3.99 14.33 -2.22
N GLU A 198 3.41 15.52 -2.01
CA GLU A 198 4.07 16.58 -1.25
C GLU A 198 4.33 16.14 0.20
N ALA A 199 3.34 15.54 0.86
CA ALA A 199 3.52 15.05 2.23
C ALA A 199 4.62 13.99 2.35
N LEU A 200 4.66 13.02 1.43
CA LEU A 200 5.71 12.00 1.41
C LEU A 200 7.09 12.63 1.19
N TYR A 201 7.17 13.65 0.35
CA TYR A 201 8.41 14.40 0.12
C TYR A 201 8.88 15.14 1.38
N GLN A 202 7.97 15.83 2.07
CA GLN A 202 8.28 16.57 3.30
C GLN A 202 8.75 15.67 4.45
N GLU A 203 8.22 14.45 4.54
CA GLU A 203 8.65 13.45 5.53
C GLU A 203 9.91 12.67 5.08
N ASN A 204 10.67 13.18 4.11
CA ASN A 204 11.87 12.55 3.55
C ASN A 204 11.65 11.12 3.03
N GLY A 205 10.41 10.81 2.61
CA GLY A 205 10.03 9.48 2.15
C GLY A 205 10.76 9.05 0.87
N LEU A 206 11.16 10.01 0.02
CA LEU A 206 11.95 9.72 -1.19
C LEU A 206 13.29 9.04 -0.86
N GLY A 207 13.99 9.53 0.17
CA GLY A 207 15.26 8.96 0.62
C GLY A 207 15.07 7.55 1.17
N LEU A 208 14.02 7.32 1.97
CA LEU A 208 13.67 6.00 2.47
C LEU A 208 13.38 5.02 1.32
N LEU A 209 12.56 5.41 0.34
CA LEU A 209 12.23 4.57 -0.81
C LEU A 209 13.48 4.24 -1.65
N MET A 210 14.39 5.20 -1.82
CA MET A 210 15.68 4.96 -2.49
C MET A 210 16.57 3.97 -1.73
N ASN A 211 16.62 4.06 -0.40
CA ASN A 211 17.37 3.12 0.42
C ASN A 211 16.78 1.72 0.33
N ILE A 212 15.45 1.59 0.42
CA ILE A 212 14.78 0.30 0.23
C ILE A 212 15.10 -0.27 -1.14
N LEU A 213 15.05 0.53 -2.21
CA LEU A 213 15.39 0.06 -3.56
C LEU A 213 16.84 -0.44 -3.66
N ARG A 214 17.80 0.27 -3.04
CA ARG A 214 19.23 -0.07 -3.04
C ARG A 214 19.50 -1.38 -2.31
N GLU A 215 18.94 -1.52 -1.12
CA GLU A 215 19.16 -2.67 -0.23
C GLU A 215 18.34 -3.91 -0.63
N SER A 216 17.25 -3.73 -1.38
CA SER A 216 16.41 -4.86 -1.82
C SER A 216 17.22 -5.84 -2.68
N PRO A 217 17.07 -7.17 -2.51
CA PRO A 217 17.77 -8.14 -3.33
C PRO A 217 17.48 -7.98 -4.84
N PRO A 218 18.45 -8.30 -5.72
CA PRO A 218 18.20 -8.45 -7.15
C PRO A 218 16.99 -9.34 -7.42
N ASP A 219 16.19 -8.96 -8.41
CA ASP A 219 15.04 -9.73 -8.90
C ASP A 219 13.97 -10.06 -7.84
N SER A 220 13.94 -9.31 -6.74
CA SER A 220 12.95 -9.46 -5.69
C SER A 220 11.67 -8.67 -5.99
N SER A 221 10.53 -9.25 -5.59
CA SER A 221 9.24 -8.53 -5.60
C SER A 221 9.27 -7.26 -4.74
N LEU A 222 10.14 -7.21 -3.72
CA LEU A 222 10.38 -6.03 -2.89
C LEU A 222 11.00 -4.88 -3.72
N ARG A 223 12.04 -5.19 -4.50
CA ARG A 223 12.70 -4.22 -5.40
C ARG A 223 11.72 -3.63 -6.41
N VAL A 224 10.86 -4.46 -7.00
CA VAL A 224 9.82 -4.01 -7.95
C VAL A 224 8.82 -3.06 -7.29
N LYS A 225 8.39 -3.35 -6.06
CA LYS A 225 7.44 -2.51 -5.31
C LYS A 225 8.07 -1.18 -4.86
N ALA A 226 9.33 -1.20 -4.45
CA ALA A 226 10.07 0.04 -4.12
C ALA A 226 10.23 0.93 -5.36
N LEU A 227 10.54 0.34 -6.52
CA LEU A 227 10.61 1.06 -7.79
C LEU A 227 9.25 1.65 -8.20
N ALA A 228 8.16 0.89 -8.04
CA ALA A 228 6.81 1.38 -8.31
C ALA A 228 6.44 2.58 -7.43
N ALA A 229 6.75 2.52 -6.14
CA ALA A 229 6.52 3.64 -5.21
C ALA A 229 7.32 4.89 -5.60
N LEU A 230 8.60 4.74 -5.97
CA LEU A 230 9.43 5.84 -6.47
C LEU A 230 8.87 6.45 -7.75
N ALA A 231 8.46 5.62 -8.70
CA ALA A 231 7.88 6.08 -9.96
C ALA A 231 6.57 6.87 -9.73
N CYS A 232 5.71 6.40 -8.83
CA CYS A 232 4.50 7.12 -8.44
C CYS A 232 4.82 8.44 -7.74
N GLN A 233 5.82 8.47 -6.86
CA GLN A 233 6.23 9.68 -6.15
C GLN A 233 6.81 10.75 -7.08
N MET A 234 7.59 10.35 -8.09
CA MET A 234 8.25 11.29 -9.00
C MET A 234 7.32 11.82 -10.09
N ARG A 235 6.25 11.09 -10.42
CA ARG A 235 5.38 11.43 -11.55
C ARG A 235 4.76 12.82 -11.37
N HIS A 236 5.12 13.74 -12.27
CA HIS A 236 4.66 15.13 -12.27
C HIS A 236 4.97 15.89 -10.96
N HIS A 237 5.96 15.44 -10.19
CA HIS A 237 6.35 16.06 -8.92
C HIS A 237 7.79 16.55 -8.98
N ARG A 238 7.96 17.80 -9.44
CA ARG A 238 9.26 18.39 -9.74
C ARG A 238 10.26 18.38 -8.57
N PRO A 239 9.87 18.68 -7.31
CA PRO A 239 10.78 18.59 -6.17
C PRO A 239 11.35 17.18 -5.97
N SER A 240 10.52 16.15 -6.15
CA SER A 240 10.99 14.75 -6.06
C SER A 240 11.90 14.37 -7.21
N GLU A 241 11.63 14.79 -8.44
CA GLU A 241 12.52 14.55 -9.59
C GLU A 241 13.93 15.12 -9.35
N ILE A 242 14.00 16.39 -8.92
CA ILE A 242 15.28 17.07 -8.68
C ILE A 242 16.03 16.38 -7.53
N SER A 243 15.34 16.12 -6.42
CA SER A 243 15.94 15.45 -5.26
C SER A 243 16.45 14.05 -5.62
N PHE A 244 15.69 13.29 -6.41
CA PHE A 244 16.07 11.96 -6.87
C PHE A 244 17.35 11.99 -7.72
N VAL A 245 17.45 12.92 -8.66
CA VAL A 245 18.66 13.07 -9.51
C VAL A 245 19.86 13.48 -8.66
N ASN A 246 19.69 14.45 -7.77
CA ASN A 246 20.76 14.93 -6.89
C ASN A 246 21.26 13.85 -5.92
N ALA A 247 20.38 12.93 -5.50
CA ALA A 247 20.73 11.79 -4.66
C ALA A 247 21.38 10.61 -5.43
N GLY A 248 21.70 10.78 -6.73
CA GLY A 248 22.28 9.74 -7.55
C GLY A 248 21.28 8.64 -7.97
N GLY A 249 19.98 8.94 -7.96
CA GLY A 249 18.91 7.98 -8.27
C GLY A 249 19.03 7.34 -9.66
N LEU A 250 19.60 8.04 -10.64
CA LEU A 250 19.88 7.47 -11.98
C LEU A 250 20.85 6.29 -11.91
N ALA A 251 21.90 6.38 -11.09
CA ALA A 251 22.85 5.27 -10.91
C ALA A 251 22.16 4.06 -10.26
N VAL A 252 21.26 4.32 -9.30
CA VAL A 252 20.45 3.27 -8.66
C VAL A 252 19.54 2.58 -9.69
N LEU A 253 18.90 3.32 -10.59
CA LEU A 253 18.08 2.74 -11.66
C LEU A 253 18.90 1.91 -12.64
N VAL A 254 20.05 2.41 -13.09
CA VAL A 254 20.93 1.66 -13.99
C VAL A 254 21.36 0.34 -13.34
N HIS A 255 21.77 0.38 -12.08
CA HIS A 255 22.10 -0.82 -11.32
C HIS A 255 20.89 -1.77 -11.18
N ALA A 256 19.70 -1.25 -10.89
CA ALA A 256 18.47 -2.04 -10.79
C ALA A 256 18.03 -2.66 -12.12
N MET A 257 18.34 -2.03 -13.27
CA MET A 257 18.06 -2.58 -14.60
C MET A 257 19.09 -3.64 -15.03
N GLN A 258 20.31 -3.59 -14.49
CA GLN A 258 21.37 -4.54 -14.80
C GLN A 258 21.26 -5.85 -14.00
N SER A 259 20.55 -5.87 -12.86
CA SER A 259 20.12 -7.12 -12.23
C SER A 259 19.19 -7.87 -13.17
N HIS A 260 19.65 -9.02 -13.67
CA HIS A 260 19.00 -9.75 -14.74
C HIS A 260 17.67 -10.38 -14.28
N ASN A 261 16.55 -9.81 -14.75
CA ASN A 261 15.24 -10.46 -14.79
C ASN A 261 15.29 -11.67 -15.75
N ILE A 262 15.81 -12.80 -15.28
CA ILE A 262 15.53 -14.08 -15.92
C ILE A 262 14.16 -14.51 -15.39
N LYS A 263 13.18 -14.44 -16.28
CA LYS A 263 11.80 -14.90 -16.08
C LYS A 263 11.72 -16.33 -15.56
#